data_AF-A0A1N6J8Y2-F1
#
_entry.id   AF-A0A1N6J8Y2-F1
#
_cell.length_a   1.000
_cell.length_b   1.000
_cell.length_c   1.000
_cell.angle_alpha   90.00
_cell.angle_beta   90.00
_cell.angle_gamma   90.00
#
_symmetry.space_group_name_H-M   'P 1'
#
loop_
_entity.id
_entity.type
_entity.pdbx_description
1 polymer ?
#
loop_
_entity_poly.entity_id
_entity_poly.type
_entity_poly.pdbx_seq_one_letter_code
_entity_poly.pdbx_strand_id
1 'polypeptide(L)'
;MGNNGKIVDEVNRVEIVLTKACGERIEVNVDKDGLFYIDVESDKKCMLNYAEAWKKVPSQQKECLKMMLEGLVPNLNRLVEQ
;
A
#
# COMPACT_ATOMS: atom_id res chain seq x y z
N MET A 1 -18.93 -28.00 17.70
CA MET A 1 -18.45 -27.82 16.31
C MET A 1 -17.67 -26.51 16.29
N GLY A 2 -16.35 -26.58 16.48
CA GLY A 2 -15.49 -25.40 16.57
C GLY A 2 -15.16 -24.89 15.18
N ASN A 3 -15.51 -23.64 14.90
CA ASN A 3 -15.10 -22.97 13.67
C ASN A 3 -13.58 -22.76 13.76
N ASN A 4 -12.81 -23.62 13.09
CA ASN A 4 -11.38 -23.41 12.86
C ASN A 4 -11.21 -22.27 11.85
N GLY A 5 -11.55 -21.06 12.27
CA GLY A 5 -11.22 -19.86 11.53
C GLY A 5 -9.72 -19.86 11.32
N LYS A 6 -9.28 -19.98 10.06
CA LYS A 6 -7.89 -19.80 9.67
C LYS A 6 -7.44 -18.47 10.27
N ILE A 7 -6.53 -18.52 11.23
CA ILE A 7 -5.79 -17.33 11.66
C ILE A 7 -5.00 -16.95 10.42
N VAL A 8 -5.46 -15.90 9.73
CA VAL A 8 -4.66 -15.28 8.67
C VAL A 8 -3.53 -14.59 9.41
N ASP A 9 -2.29 -14.96 9.10
CA ASP A 9 -1.13 -14.29 9.66
C ASP A 9 -1.29 -12.77 9.48
N GLU A 10 -1.02 -12.03 10.55
CA GLU A 10 -1.15 -10.58 10.54
C GLU A 10 -0.29 -10.01 9.39
N VAL A 11 -0.90 -9.18 8.54
CA VAL A 11 -0.19 -8.60 7.40
C VAL A 11 0.81 -7.58 7.92
N ASN A 12 2.06 -8.01 8.07
CA ASN A 12 3.12 -7.20 8.68
C ASN A 12 3.67 -6.15 7.71
N ARG A 13 3.62 -6.44 6.41
CA ARG A 13 4.12 -5.57 5.36
C ARG A 13 3.19 -5.57 4.17
N VAL A 14 2.97 -4.39 3.61
CA VAL A 14 2.26 -4.18 2.34
C VAL A 14 3.16 -3.35 1.43
N GLU A 15 3.33 -3.80 0.20
CA GLU A 15 4.03 -3.07 -0.85
C GLU A 15 3.13 -2.98 -2.08
N ILE A 16 2.94 -1.77 -2.59
CA ILE A 16 2.15 -1.50 -3.78
C ILE A 16 2.96 -0.61 -4.70
N VAL A 17 3.15 -1.09 -5.93
CA VAL A 17 3.81 -0.35 -6.99
C VAL A 17 2.85 -0.25 -8.16
N LEU A 18 2.41 0.97 -8.46
CA LEU A 18 1.62 1.28 -9.66
C LEU A 18 2.54 1.95 -10.67
N THR A 19 2.64 1.39 -11.87
CA THR A 19 3.43 1.97 -12.97
C THR A 19 2.53 2.20 -14.16
N LYS A 20 2.55 3.40 -14.71
CA LYS A 20 1.83 3.73 -15.94
C LYS A 20 2.73 3.55 -17.15
N ALA A 21 2.15 3.30 -18.31
CA ALA A 21 2.88 3.17 -19.58
C ALA A 21 3.68 4.43 -19.95
N CYS A 22 3.26 5.62 -19.50
CA CYS A 22 4.00 6.86 -19.66
C CYS A 22 5.25 6.97 -18.77
N GLY A 23 5.51 5.99 -17.91
CA GLY A 23 6.68 5.97 -17.03
C GLY A 23 6.47 6.61 -15.65
N GLU A 24 5.23 7.03 -15.33
CA GLU A 24 4.88 7.45 -13.97
C GLU A 24 4.83 6.26 -13.03
N ARG A 25 5.31 6.44 -11.80
CA ARG A 25 5.40 5.39 -10.78
C ARG A 25 4.93 5.92 -9.43
N ILE A 26 4.10 5.14 -8.76
CA ILE A 26 3.71 5.36 -7.36
C ILE A 26 4.08 4.09 -6.60
N GLU A 27 4.95 4.22 -5.61
CA GLU A 27 5.31 3.15 -4.70
C GLU A 27 4.84 3.51 -3.29
N VAL A 28 4.16 2.58 -2.64
CA VAL A 28 3.71 2.68 -1.25
C VAL A 28 4.16 1.44 -0.52
N ASN A 29 4.98 1.62 0.51
CA ASN A 29 5.44 0.57 1.40
C ASN A 29 4.98 0.86 2.83
N VAL A 30 4.40 -0.14 3.47
CA VAL A 30 3.99 -0.09 4.87
C VAL A 30 4.63 -1.25 5.60
N ASP A 31 5.43 -0.97 6.62
CA ASP A 31 5.89 -1.94 7.60
C ASP A 31 5.34 -1.54 8.97
N LYS A 32 4.57 -2.44 9.61
CA LYS A 32 3.91 -2.14 10.89
C LYS A 32 4.91 -1.84 12.02
N ASP A 33 6.08 -2.45 11.97
CA ASP A 33 7.15 -2.28 12.97
C ASP A 33 8.25 -1.32 12.49
N GLY A 34 8.20 -0.96 11.20
CA GLY A 34 9.18 -0.12 10.52
C GLY A 34 8.61 1.21 10.03
N LEU A 35 8.79 1.45 8.73
CA LEU A 35 8.49 2.71 8.06
C LEU A 35 7.24 2.60 7.19
N PHE A 36 6.50 3.70 7.13
CA PHE A 36 5.61 4.03 6.04
C PHE A 36 6.37 4.90 5.04
N TYR A 37 6.42 4.44 3.80
CA TYR A 37 7.15 5.09 2.72
C TYR A 37 6.24 5.28 1.51
N ILE A 38 6.26 6.47 0.94
CA ILE A 38 5.61 6.79 -0.33
C ILE A 38 6.64 7.45 -1.26
N ASP A 39 6.74 6.93 -2.46
CA ASP A 39 7.54 7.48 -3.54
C ASP A 39 6.67 7.72 -4.76
N VAL A 40 6.73 8.91 -5.33
CA VAL A 40 6.04 9.25 -6.57
C VAL A 40 7.05 9.80 -7.55
N GLU A 41 7.17 9.14 -8.69
CA GLU A 41 8.01 9.55 -9.79
C GLU A 41 7.16 9.86 -11.02
N SER A 42 7.51 10.92 -11.73
CA SER A 42 6.94 11.28 -13.03
C SER A 42 8.07 11.75 -13.94
N ASP A 43 8.08 11.31 -15.20
CA ASP A 43 9.13 11.61 -16.17
C ASP A 43 10.56 11.37 -15.66
N LYS A 44 10.76 10.29 -14.90
CA LYS A 44 12.03 9.91 -14.24
C LYS A 44 12.53 10.94 -13.22
N LYS A 45 11.64 11.75 -12.66
CA LYS A 45 11.93 12.71 -11.58
C LYS A 45 11.10 12.36 -10.36
N CYS A 46 11.75 12.41 -9.20
CA CYS A 46 11.07 12.31 -7.91
C CYS A 46 10.18 13.55 -7.71
N MET A 47 8.88 13.33 -7.63
CA MET A 47 7.86 14.36 -7.38
C MET A 47 7.49 14.44 -5.90
N LEU A 48 7.46 13.28 -5.23
CA LEU A 48 7.19 13.16 -3.81
C LEU A 48 8.02 12.03 -3.25
N ASN A 49 8.66 12.27 -2.12
CA ASN A 49 9.27 11.25 -1.29
C ASN A 49 8.86 11.52 0.16
N TYR A 50 8.20 10.56 0.77
CA TYR A 50 7.70 10.65 2.13
C TYR A 50 8.11 9.38 2.89
N ALA A 51 8.69 9.56 4.07
CA ALA A 51 9.05 8.47 4.95
C ALA A 51 8.76 8.87 6.40
N GLU A 52 8.07 8.01 7.14
CA GLU A 52 7.78 8.21 8.56
C GLU A 52 7.68 6.87 9.28
N ALA A 53 8.03 6.81 10.56
CA ALA A 53 7.84 5.60 11.33
C ALA A 53 6.34 5.28 11.44
N TRP A 54 5.92 4.04 11.17
CA TRP A 54 4.49 3.70 11.14
C TRP A 54 3.77 4.07 12.44
N LYS A 55 4.43 3.89 13.58
CA LYS A 55 3.90 4.27 14.89
C LYS A 55 3.62 5.78 15.06
N LYS A 56 4.29 6.63 14.29
CA LYS A 56 4.14 8.09 14.30
C LYS A 56 3.11 8.60 13.29
N VAL A 57 2.75 7.78 12.30
CA VAL A 57 1.72 8.13 11.31
C VAL A 57 0.36 8.29 12.03
N PRO A 58 -0.33 9.44 11.87
CA PRO A 58 -1.63 9.68 12.46
C PRO A 58 -2.67 8.61 12.07
N SER A 59 -3.54 8.23 13.01
CA SER A 59 -4.59 7.21 12.78
C SER A 59 -5.49 7.55 11.59
N GLN A 60 -5.83 8.82 11.40
CA GLN A 60 -6.62 9.26 10.25
C GLN A 60 -5.93 8.95 8.91
N GLN A 61 -4.61 9.15 8.80
CA GLN A 61 -3.87 8.82 7.57
C GLN A 61 -3.81 7.30 7.33
N LYS A 62 -3.68 6.51 8.40
CA LYS A 62 -3.72 5.04 8.32
C LYS A 62 -5.07 4.56 7.79
N GLU A 63 -6.17 5.15 8.25
CA GLU A 63 -7.51 4.80 7.77
C GLU A 63 -7.72 5.21 6.31
N CYS A 64 -7.27 6.40 5.91
CA CYS A 64 -7.31 6.82 4.51
C CYS A 64 -6.54 5.86 3.60
N LEU A 65 -5.35 5.43 4.03
CA LEU A 65 -4.57 4.44 3.29
C LEU A 65 -5.34 3.13 3.16
N LYS A 66 -5.85 2.58 4.28
CA LYS A 66 -6.65 1.36 4.29
C LYS A 66 -7.82 1.43 3.30
N MET A 67 -8.62 2.50 3.34
CA MET A 67 -9.75 2.69 2.41
C MET A 67 -9.29 2.70 0.94
N MET A 68 -8.16 3.35 0.65
CA MET A 68 -7.58 3.34 -0.70
C MET A 68 -7.18 1.93 -1.12
N LEU A 69 -6.54 1.16 -0.23
CA LEU A 69 -6.11 -0.22 -0.51
C LEU A 69 -7.31 -1.14 -0.74
N GLU A 70 -8.33 -1.05 0.10
CA GLU A 70 -9.58 -1.80 -0.04
C GLU A 70 -10.31 -1.49 -1.34
N GLY A 71 -10.23 -0.26 -1.83
CA GLY A 71 -10.75 0.11 -3.15
C GLY A 71 -9.89 -0.40 -4.31
N LEU A 72 -8.56 -0.45 -4.14
CA LEU A 72 -7.61 -0.80 -5.20
C LEU A 72 -7.52 -2.32 -5.42
N VAL A 73 -7.38 -3.11 -4.36
CA VAL A 73 -7.12 -4.56 -4.41
C VAL A 73 -8.17 -5.34 -5.24
N PRO A 74 -9.49 -5.15 -5.05
CA PRO A 74 -10.49 -5.85 -5.84
C PRO A 74 -10.44 -5.49 -7.33
N ASN A 75 -10.01 -4.27 -7.66
CA ASN A 75 -9.91 -3.80 -9.04
C ASN A 75 -8.62 -4.27 -9.72
N LEU A 76 -7.53 -4.46 -8.97
CA LEU A 76 -6.28 -5.04 -9.49
C LEU A 76 -6.48 -6.50 -9.92
N ASN A 77 -7.19 -7.31 -9.12
CA ASN A 77 -7.47 -8.70 -9.51
C ASN A 77 -8.24 -8.77 -10.84
N ARG A 78 -9.20 -7.86 -11.06
CA ARG A 78 -9.96 -7.77 -12.31
C ARG A 78 -9.13 -7.31 -13.52
N LEU A 79 -8.00 -6.65 -13.30
CA LEU A 79 -7.06 -6.23 -14.35
C LEU A 79 -6.06 -7.33 -14.70
N VAL A 80 -5.74 -8.22 -13.76
CA VAL A 80 -4.82 -9.36 -13.98
C VAL A 80 -5.53 -10.55 -14.65
N GLU A 81 -6.84 -10.70 -14.45
CA GLU A 81 -7.65 -11.78 -15.04
C GLU A 81 -8.11 -11.51 -16.49
N GLN A 82 -7.69 -10.41 -17.12
CA GLN A 82 -7.96 -10.07 -18.53
C GLN A 82 -6.78 -10.45 -19.43
#